data_AF-A0A3P1XWW6-F1
#
_entry.id   AF-A0A3P1XWW6-F1
#
_cell.length_a   1.000
_cell.length_b   1.000
_cell.length_c   1.000
_cell.angle_alpha   90.00
_cell.angle_beta   90.00
_cell.angle_gamma   90.00
#
_symmetry.space_group_name_H-M   'P 1'
#
loop_
_entity.id
_entity.type
_entity.pdbx_description
1 polymer ?
#
loop_
_entity_poly.entity_id
_entity_poly.type
_entity_poly.pdbx_seq_one_letter_code
_entity_poly.pdbx_strand_id
1 'polypeptide(L)'
;MIKIALLIIYNHRYDKNISRIEDLYAERFSHLYHVIPFYNGDKPNVLPVYESSYQFQSYIAQAYAQLEKSIEKEQFSHFFIVADDMIINPEITEDNIFDFTGIKENECYLISIKDISKERLPMSQFHTISSYNIKKRGVEIENILPSFCEAAEKMRLYGIDTFQFRWRYLIRHLIYLVISFCRKKHKKYQIKMIYRTFTMLLLRKKFDYPIVWGGSDCLLLTKQIMPKFCTYCGAFASSELFVEFAIPTALILSADKIVTNRELKLDCISQLYTVDEKAFCEKYKYQLSHLLESYPPNMFFIHPIKLSQWI
;
A
#
# COMPACT_ATOMS: atom_id res chain seq x y z
N MET A 1 8.42 -26.72 3.00
CA MET A 1 9.49 -25.74 3.29
C MET A 1 8.95 -24.39 2.90
N ILE A 2 9.07 -23.39 3.77
CA ILE A 2 8.65 -22.01 3.46
C ILE A 2 9.62 -21.44 2.43
N LYS A 3 9.09 -20.77 1.42
CA LYS A 3 9.87 -20.08 0.40
C LYS A 3 9.20 -18.76 0.09
N ILE A 4 9.94 -17.67 0.30
CA ILE A 4 9.41 -16.31 0.24
C ILE A 4 10.01 -15.60 -0.96
N ALA A 5 9.14 -15.12 -1.86
CA ALA A 5 9.55 -14.14 -2.86
C ALA A 5 9.51 -12.74 -2.22
N LEU A 6 10.68 -12.15 -1.98
CA LEU A 6 10.81 -10.76 -1.54
C LEU A 6 10.72 -9.83 -2.75
N LEU A 7 9.67 -9.03 -2.82
CA LEU A 7 9.42 -8.04 -3.86
C LEU A 7 9.70 -6.64 -3.32
N ILE A 8 10.77 -6.02 -3.81
CA ILE A 8 11.12 -4.64 -3.48
C ILE A 8 10.48 -3.73 -4.50
N ILE A 9 9.65 -2.80 -4.04
CA ILE A 9 8.85 -1.95 -4.91
C ILE A 9 9.32 -0.51 -4.88
N TYR A 10 9.56 -0.01 -6.08
CA TYR A 10 10.03 1.33 -6.35
C TYR A 10 8.90 2.23 -6.81
N ASN A 11 8.59 3.26 -6.03
CA ASN A 11 7.62 4.28 -6.44
C ASN A 11 8.07 5.02 -7.72
N HIS A 12 9.38 5.21 -7.87
CA HIS A 12 10.01 5.83 -9.03
C HIS A 12 11.22 5.02 -9.47
N ARG A 13 11.66 5.23 -10.72
CA ARG A 13 12.80 4.51 -11.28
C ARG A 13 14.12 4.94 -10.59
N TYR A 14 14.57 4.16 -9.61
CA TYR A 14 15.82 4.36 -8.88
C TYR A 14 16.80 3.19 -9.07
N ASP A 15 17.31 3.01 -10.29
CA ASP A 15 18.18 1.88 -10.66
C ASP A 15 19.43 1.75 -9.74
N LYS A 16 19.95 2.88 -9.23
CA LYS A 16 21.10 2.91 -8.31
C LYS A 16 20.86 2.24 -6.96
N ASN A 17 19.60 2.13 -6.53
CA ASN A 17 19.25 1.49 -5.27
C ASN A 17 19.27 -0.04 -5.38
N ILE A 18 19.27 -0.61 -6.60
CA ILE A 18 19.17 -2.07 -6.79
C ILE A 18 20.31 -2.80 -6.09
N SER A 19 21.57 -2.47 -6.39
CA SER A 19 22.73 -3.17 -5.81
C SER A 19 22.78 -3.03 -4.29
N ARG A 20 22.44 -1.85 -3.78
CA ARG A 20 22.43 -1.59 -2.33
C ARG A 20 21.40 -2.42 -1.59
N ILE A 21 20.26 -2.64 -2.22
CA ILE A 21 19.19 -3.47 -1.67
C ILE A 21 19.54 -4.96 -1.80
N GLU A 22 20.20 -5.36 -2.88
CA GLU A 22 20.78 -6.71 -2.99
C GLU A 22 21.74 -6.97 -1.83
N ASP A 23 22.67 -6.05 -1.54
CA ASP A 23 23.60 -6.17 -0.40
C ASP A 23 22.88 -6.27 0.96
N LEU A 24 21.73 -5.60 1.13
CA LEU A 24 20.96 -5.60 2.37
C LEU A 24 20.20 -6.91 2.63
N TYR A 25 19.75 -7.59 1.58
CA TYR A 25 18.75 -8.67 1.69
C TYR A 25 19.21 -10.02 1.13
N ALA A 26 20.25 -10.09 0.30
CA ALA A 26 20.65 -11.32 -0.40
C ALA A 26 21.03 -12.47 0.53
N GLU A 27 21.61 -12.19 1.70
CA GLU A 27 21.94 -13.23 2.69
C GLU A 27 20.73 -13.68 3.52
N ARG A 28 19.61 -12.95 3.44
CA ARG A 28 18.43 -13.16 4.30
C ARG A 28 17.23 -13.73 3.55
N PHE A 29 17.18 -13.54 2.23
CA PHE A 29 16.12 -14.00 1.35
C PHE A 29 16.71 -14.59 0.07
N SER A 30 16.49 -15.89 -0.16
CA SER A 30 17.00 -16.56 -1.36
C SER A 30 16.37 -16.10 -2.68
N HIS A 31 15.18 -15.49 -2.64
CA HIS A 31 14.49 -14.98 -3.83
C HIS A 31 14.12 -13.51 -3.66
N LEU A 32 14.97 -12.63 -4.20
CA LEU A 32 14.83 -11.19 -4.16
C LEU A 32 14.54 -10.66 -5.58
N TYR A 33 13.44 -9.92 -5.73
CA TYR A 33 13.07 -9.27 -6.99
C TYR A 33 12.81 -7.78 -6.80
N HIS A 34 13.16 -7.00 -7.82
CA HIS A 34 12.93 -5.55 -7.85
C HIS A 34 11.82 -5.22 -8.82
N VAL A 35 10.73 -4.63 -8.35
CA VAL A 35 9.59 -4.21 -9.16
C VAL A 35 9.73 -2.73 -9.50
N ILE A 36 10.18 -2.44 -10.73
CA ILE A 36 10.63 -1.09 -11.11
C ILE A 36 9.80 -0.54 -12.29
N PRO A 37 9.23 0.66 -12.17
CA PRO A 37 8.46 1.25 -13.25
C PRO A 37 9.37 1.67 -14.41
N PHE A 38 8.97 1.32 -15.63
CA PHE A 38 9.66 1.68 -16.87
C PHE A 38 11.14 1.28 -16.91
N TYR A 39 11.50 0.18 -16.23
CA TYR A 39 12.84 -0.38 -16.30
C TYR A 39 13.12 -0.94 -17.71
N ASN A 40 14.31 -0.67 -18.23
CA ASN A 40 14.76 -1.12 -19.54
C ASN A 40 16.21 -1.66 -19.52
N GLY A 41 16.72 -2.00 -18.34
CA GLY A 41 18.00 -2.69 -18.21
C GLY A 41 17.85 -4.20 -18.35
N ASP A 42 18.91 -4.93 -17.99
CA ASP A 42 19.09 -6.36 -18.26
C ASP A 42 19.23 -7.22 -16.99
N LYS A 43 19.11 -6.63 -15.80
CA LYS A 43 19.19 -7.41 -14.54
C LYS A 43 18.05 -8.45 -14.48
N PRO A 44 18.36 -9.74 -14.27
CA PRO A 44 17.38 -10.82 -14.38
C PRO A 44 16.36 -10.85 -13.22
N ASN A 45 16.73 -10.29 -12.07
CA ASN A 45 15.88 -10.18 -10.90
C ASN A 45 15.04 -8.88 -10.87
N VAL A 46 14.99 -8.13 -11.97
CA VAL A 46 14.16 -6.92 -12.09
C VAL A 46 12.90 -7.23 -12.90
N LEU A 47 11.74 -6.97 -12.32
CA LEU A 47 10.42 -7.11 -12.92
C LEU A 47 9.94 -5.73 -13.39
N PRO A 48 10.06 -5.40 -14.69
CA PRO A 48 9.58 -4.12 -15.21
C PRO A 48 8.06 -4.05 -15.12
N VAL A 49 7.55 -2.87 -14.75
CA VAL A 49 6.11 -2.58 -14.68
C VAL A 49 5.78 -1.25 -15.35
N TYR A 50 4.53 -1.10 -15.79
CA TYR A 50 4.09 0.06 -16.57
C TYR A 50 2.79 0.60 -16.00
N GLU A 51 2.91 1.45 -14.98
CA GLU A 51 1.79 2.19 -14.40
C GLU A 51 2.33 3.42 -13.64
N SER A 52 1.45 4.33 -13.22
CA SER A 52 1.81 5.45 -12.34
C SER A 52 1.99 5.01 -10.88
N SER A 53 2.79 5.77 -10.12
CA SER A 53 2.99 5.55 -8.68
C SER A 53 1.71 5.73 -7.85
N TYR A 54 0.68 6.38 -8.39
CA TYR A 54 -0.63 6.50 -7.74
C TYR A 54 -1.46 5.21 -7.82
N GLN A 55 -1.13 4.30 -8.74
CA GLN A 55 -1.77 3.00 -8.93
C GLN A 55 -0.77 1.86 -8.71
N PHE A 56 0.08 1.99 -7.69
CA PHE A 56 1.12 1.04 -7.33
C PHE A 56 0.59 -0.41 -7.15
N GLN A 57 -0.69 -0.63 -6.79
CA GLN A 57 -1.31 -1.96 -6.82
C GLN A 57 -1.14 -2.72 -8.16
N SER A 58 -1.07 -2.00 -9.28
CA SER A 58 -0.83 -2.58 -10.61
C SER A 58 0.57 -3.18 -10.72
N TYR A 59 1.56 -2.62 -10.02
CA TYR A 59 2.93 -3.14 -10.02
C TYR A 59 2.96 -4.55 -9.44
N ILE A 60 2.23 -4.76 -8.33
CA ILE A 60 2.13 -6.07 -7.69
C ILE A 60 1.47 -7.09 -8.64
N ALA A 61 0.37 -6.69 -9.30
CA ALA A 61 -0.33 -7.56 -10.24
C ALA A 61 0.54 -7.92 -11.45
N GLN A 62 1.26 -6.95 -12.02
CA GLN A 62 2.18 -7.16 -13.15
C GLN A 62 3.40 -8.00 -12.76
N ALA A 63 3.98 -7.77 -11.57
CA ALA A 63 5.09 -8.56 -11.05
C ALA A 63 4.68 -10.01 -10.82
N TYR A 64 3.53 -10.23 -10.19
CA TYR A 64 2.98 -11.58 -9.99
C TYR A 64 2.74 -12.29 -11.32
N ALA A 65 2.18 -11.61 -12.34
CA ALA A 65 1.97 -12.20 -13.66
C ALA A 65 3.29 -12.59 -14.38
N GLN A 66 4.41 -11.93 -14.07
CA GLN A 66 5.73 -12.30 -14.57
C GLN A 66 6.28 -13.52 -13.82
N LEU A 67 6.16 -13.54 -12.49
CA LEU A 67 6.57 -14.67 -11.65
C LEU A 67 5.77 -15.94 -11.94
N GLU A 68 4.46 -15.83 -12.21
CA GLU A 68 3.61 -16.96 -12.61
C GLU A 68 4.04 -17.61 -13.94
N LYS A 69 4.77 -16.88 -14.78
CA LYS A 69 5.34 -17.40 -16.03
C LYS A 69 6.76 -17.94 -15.85
N SER A 70 7.38 -17.70 -14.70
CA SER A 70 8.73 -18.19 -14.41
C SER A 70 8.70 -19.67 -14.01
N ILE A 71 9.84 -20.33 -14.17
CA ILE A 71 10.05 -21.71 -13.69
C ILE A 71 10.00 -21.82 -12.16
N GLU A 72 10.12 -20.69 -11.45
CA GLU A 72 10.18 -20.63 -9.99
C GLU A 72 8.79 -20.54 -9.33
N LYS A 73 7.70 -20.37 -10.11
CA LYS A 73 6.34 -20.15 -9.57
C LYS A 73 5.88 -21.22 -8.56
N GLU A 74 6.31 -22.47 -8.76
CA GLU A 74 5.88 -23.59 -7.90
C GLU A 74 6.61 -23.60 -6.56
N GLN A 75 7.70 -22.84 -6.45
CA GLN A 75 8.56 -22.84 -5.27
C GLN A 75 8.04 -21.94 -4.15
N PHE A 76 7.38 -20.82 -4.46
CA PHE A 76 6.96 -19.86 -3.44
C PHE A 76 5.76 -20.35 -2.63
N SER A 77 5.80 -20.13 -1.33
CA SER A 77 4.64 -20.25 -0.43
C SER A 77 4.09 -18.88 -0.02
N HIS A 78 4.94 -17.85 0.00
CA HIS A 78 4.59 -16.49 0.41
C HIS A 78 5.25 -15.43 -0.48
N PHE A 79 4.67 -14.24 -0.44
CA PHE A 79 5.18 -13.05 -1.10
C PHE A 79 5.33 -11.97 -0.05
N PHE A 80 6.55 -11.48 0.15
CA PHE A 80 6.85 -10.39 1.07
C PHE A 80 7.16 -9.15 0.24
N ILE A 81 6.35 -8.10 0.39
CA ILE A 81 6.39 -6.92 -0.45
C ILE A 81 6.82 -5.74 0.41
N VAL A 82 7.87 -5.03 0.02
CA VAL A 82 8.49 -3.96 0.80
C VAL A 82 8.86 -2.79 -0.13
N ALA A 83 8.66 -1.55 0.31
CA ALA A 83 9.10 -0.37 -0.43
C ALA A 83 10.64 -0.24 -0.48
N ASP A 84 11.19 0.36 -1.53
CA ASP A 84 12.65 0.49 -1.73
C ASP A 84 13.36 1.36 -0.67
N ASP A 85 12.60 2.24 -0.01
CA ASP A 85 13.06 3.06 1.10
C ASP A 85 12.61 2.53 2.47
N MET A 86 12.29 1.25 2.59
CA MET A 86 12.00 0.61 3.88
C MET A 86 13.12 -0.34 4.30
N ILE A 87 13.56 -0.21 5.55
CA ILE A 87 14.54 -1.11 6.15
C ILE A 87 13.80 -2.06 7.09
N ILE A 88 13.78 -3.35 6.75
CA ILE A 88 13.32 -4.42 7.63
C ILE A 88 14.42 -4.74 8.63
N ASN A 89 14.04 -5.12 9.86
CA ASN A 89 14.96 -5.57 10.89
C ASN A 89 16.03 -6.53 10.31
N PRO A 90 17.33 -6.28 10.53
CA PRO A 90 18.43 -7.11 10.01
C PRO A 90 18.35 -8.57 10.46
N GLU A 91 17.75 -8.84 11.63
CA GLU A 91 17.60 -10.20 12.14
C GLU A 91 16.50 -11.00 11.43
N ILE A 92 15.66 -10.35 10.61
CA ILE A 92 14.58 -11.03 9.88
C ILE A 92 15.10 -11.65 8.59
N THR A 93 14.88 -12.96 8.48
CA THR A 93 15.19 -13.81 7.33
C THR A 93 13.94 -14.52 6.82
N GLU A 94 14.05 -15.20 5.67
CA GLU A 94 12.96 -16.02 5.15
C GLU A 94 12.52 -17.15 6.10
N ASP A 95 13.44 -17.63 6.94
CA ASP A 95 13.20 -18.76 7.85
C ASP A 95 12.55 -18.37 9.18
N ASN A 96 12.72 -17.11 9.62
CA ASN A 96 12.28 -16.70 10.97
C ASN A 96 11.18 -15.62 10.99
N ILE A 97 10.79 -15.06 9.83
CA ILE A 97 9.87 -13.91 9.78
C ILE A 97 8.57 -14.14 10.56
N PHE A 98 7.99 -15.35 10.50
CA PHE A 98 6.75 -15.69 11.19
C PHE A 98 6.94 -15.74 12.71
N ASP A 99 7.98 -16.41 13.18
CA ASP A 99 8.30 -16.50 14.61
C ASP A 99 8.69 -15.13 15.19
N PHE A 100 9.48 -14.36 14.44
CA PHE A 100 9.97 -13.05 14.84
C PHE A 100 8.82 -12.03 14.97
N THR A 101 7.91 -12.00 13.99
CA THR A 101 6.78 -11.05 13.97
C THR A 101 5.58 -11.53 14.78
N GLY A 102 5.43 -12.84 14.97
CA GLY A 102 4.25 -13.47 15.53
C GLY A 102 3.07 -13.60 14.56
N ILE A 103 3.26 -13.26 13.28
CA ILE A 103 2.27 -13.51 12.22
C ILE A 103 2.25 -15.02 11.94
N LYS A 104 1.07 -15.62 11.82
CA LYS A 104 0.97 -17.05 11.46
C LYS A 104 1.16 -17.25 9.96
N GLU A 105 1.69 -18.40 9.55
CA GLU A 105 1.91 -18.75 8.14
C GLU A 105 0.64 -18.70 7.28
N ASN A 106 -0.54 -18.90 7.85
CA ASN A 106 -1.81 -18.83 7.11
C ASN A 106 -2.47 -17.43 7.14
N GLU A 107 -1.81 -16.44 7.72
CA GLU A 107 -2.31 -15.08 7.85
C GLU A 107 -1.59 -14.14 6.87
N CYS A 108 -2.30 -13.12 6.40
CA CYS A 108 -1.68 -12.04 5.64
C CYS A 108 -1.37 -10.87 6.58
N TYR A 109 -0.46 -9.99 6.18
CA TYR A 109 -0.14 -8.78 6.93
C TYR A 109 -0.23 -7.54 6.06
N LEU A 110 -0.68 -6.45 6.69
CA LEU A 110 -0.72 -5.11 6.15
C LEU A 110 -0.49 -4.09 7.27
N ILE A 111 0.24 -3.01 7.01
CA ILE A 111 0.56 -1.97 8.01
C ILE A 111 -0.67 -1.52 8.81
N SER A 112 -1.76 -1.15 8.14
CA SER A 112 -2.98 -0.72 8.82
C SER A 112 -4.23 -0.83 7.95
N ILE A 113 -5.37 -0.96 8.62
CA ILE A 113 -6.72 -0.88 8.03
C ILE A 113 -7.50 0.19 8.80
N LYS A 114 -8.06 1.16 8.08
CA LYS A 114 -8.78 2.31 8.64
C LYS A 114 -10.12 2.52 7.93
N ASP A 115 -11.10 2.89 8.74
CA ASP A 115 -12.43 3.29 8.29
C ASP A 115 -12.41 4.71 7.74
N ILE A 116 -12.47 4.86 6.42
CA ILE A 116 -12.45 6.14 5.72
C ILE A 116 -13.51 7.12 6.25
N SER A 117 -14.68 6.62 6.66
CA SER A 117 -15.75 7.49 7.16
C SER A 117 -15.35 8.25 8.43
N LYS A 118 -14.42 7.69 9.21
CA LYS A 118 -13.94 8.22 10.49
C LYS A 118 -12.71 9.11 10.32
N GLU A 119 -12.05 9.04 9.17
CA GLU A 119 -10.79 9.72 8.91
C GLU A 119 -10.94 11.12 8.34
N ARG A 120 -9.95 11.97 8.63
CA ARG A 120 -9.81 13.28 7.98
C ARG A 120 -8.89 13.12 6.77
N LEU A 121 -9.48 12.90 5.62
CA LEU A 121 -8.72 12.79 4.37
C LEU A 121 -8.12 14.14 3.92
N PRO A 122 -6.91 14.13 3.33
CA PRO A 122 -6.44 15.17 2.44
C PRO A 122 -7.40 15.39 1.26
N MET A 123 -7.39 16.60 0.69
CA MET A 123 -8.30 16.97 -0.41
C MET A 123 -8.17 16.09 -1.66
N SER A 124 -6.95 15.66 -2.01
CA SER A 124 -6.69 14.77 -3.16
C SER A 124 -7.32 13.39 -2.95
N GLN A 125 -7.17 12.84 -1.75
CA GLN A 125 -7.74 11.57 -1.34
C GLN A 125 -9.27 11.62 -1.25
N PHE A 126 -9.83 12.70 -0.68
CA PHE A 126 -11.26 12.96 -0.71
C PHE A 126 -11.81 13.03 -2.14
N HIS A 127 -11.08 13.69 -3.06
CA HIS A 127 -11.46 13.75 -4.47
C HIS A 127 -11.53 12.36 -5.10
N THR A 128 -10.52 11.52 -4.84
CA THR A 128 -10.45 10.15 -5.37
C THR A 128 -11.68 9.34 -4.96
N ILE A 129 -11.98 9.28 -3.67
CA ILE A 129 -13.12 8.49 -3.16
C ILE A 129 -14.46 9.09 -3.57
N SER A 130 -14.62 10.42 -3.43
CA SER A 130 -15.88 11.06 -3.82
C SER A 130 -16.16 10.87 -5.30
N SER A 131 -15.10 10.80 -6.14
CA SER A 131 -15.12 10.63 -7.59
C SER A 131 -15.08 9.21 -8.11
N TYR A 132 -14.82 8.26 -7.24
CA TYR A 132 -14.78 6.86 -7.59
C TYR A 132 -16.14 6.39 -8.10
N ASN A 133 -16.12 5.62 -9.18
CA ASN A 133 -17.29 5.02 -9.78
C ASN A 133 -16.90 3.61 -10.27
N ILE A 134 -17.57 2.59 -9.73
CA ILE A 134 -17.33 1.19 -10.12
C ILE A 134 -17.71 0.93 -11.58
N LYS A 135 -18.67 1.69 -12.14
CA LYS A 135 -19.14 1.58 -13.52
C LYS A 135 -18.36 2.52 -14.46
N LYS A 136 -17.05 2.65 -14.27
CA LYS A 136 -16.21 3.53 -15.11
C LYS A 136 -16.24 3.02 -16.55
N ARG A 137 -16.57 3.89 -17.51
CA ARG A 137 -16.66 3.51 -18.93
C ARG A 137 -15.31 2.98 -19.43
N GLY A 138 -15.33 1.87 -20.16
CA GLY A 138 -14.14 1.20 -20.69
C GLY A 138 -13.41 0.30 -19.67
N VAL A 139 -14.01 0.08 -18.50
CA VAL A 139 -13.44 -0.69 -17.40
C VAL A 139 -14.52 -1.64 -16.86
N GLU A 140 -14.25 -2.95 -16.88
CA GLU A 140 -15.26 -3.99 -16.60
C GLU A 140 -15.22 -4.49 -15.14
N ILE A 141 -14.91 -3.61 -14.19
CA ILE A 141 -14.61 -4.02 -12.81
C ILE A 141 -15.84 -4.47 -12.01
N GLU A 142 -17.05 -4.07 -12.42
CA GLU A 142 -18.29 -4.46 -11.74
C GLU A 142 -18.50 -5.98 -11.74
N ASN A 143 -18.04 -6.67 -12.78
CA ASN A 143 -18.19 -8.13 -12.91
C ASN A 143 -17.01 -8.90 -12.31
N ILE A 144 -15.94 -8.20 -11.93
CA ILE A 144 -14.71 -8.79 -11.38
C ILE A 144 -14.71 -8.72 -9.85
N LEU A 145 -15.16 -7.60 -9.29
CA LEU A 145 -15.22 -7.39 -7.87
C LEU A 145 -16.44 -8.09 -7.25
N PRO A 146 -16.38 -8.48 -5.96
CA PRO A 146 -17.57 -8.90 -5.21
C PRO A 146 -18.66 -7.83 -5.25
N SER A 147 -19.90 -8.24 -5.00
CA SER A 147 -20.99 -7.28 -4.84
C SER A 147 -20.74 -6.33 -3.66
N PHE A 148 -21.42 -5.19 -3.65
CA PHE A 148 -21.35 -4.24 -2.54
C PHE A 148 -21.63 -4.91 -1.19
N CYS A 149 -22.63 -5.80 -1.12
CA CYS A 149 -23.03 -6.47 0.11
C CYS A 149 -21.94 -7.42 0.62
N GLU A 150 -21.39 -8.27 -0.25
CA GLU A 150 -20.31 -9.20 0.10
C GLU A 150 -19.05 -8.46 0.54
N ALA A 151 -18.69 -7.39 -0.18
CA ALA A 151 -17.56 -6.54 0.17
C ALA A 151 -17.76 -5.87 1.53
N ALA A 152 -18.96 -5.33 1.79
CA ALA A 152 -19.29 -4.72 3.06
C ALA A 152 -19.22 -5.73 4.21
N GLU A 153 -19.73 -6.95 4.04
CA GLU A 153 -19.66 -8.01 5.05
C GLU A 153 -18.22 -8.35 5.44
N LYS A 154 -17.33 -8.49 4.45
CA LYS A 154 -15.90 -8.69 4.71
C LYS A 154 -15.28 -7.53 5.49
N MET A 155 -15.63 -6.29 5.16
CA MET A 155 -15.12 -5.11 5.86
C MET A 155 -15.63 -5.00 7.31
N ARG A 156 -16.85 -5.47 7.60
CA ARG A 156 -17.40 -5.48 8.96
C ARG A 156 -16.61 -6.38 9.91
N LEU A 157 -15.97 -7.44 9.40
CA LEU A 157 -15.06 -8.28 10.20
C LEU A 157 -13.89 -7.47 10.78
N TYR A 158 -13.55 -6.33 10.18
CA TYR A 158 -12.52 -5.40 10.63
C TYR A 158 -13.11 -4.15 11.32
N GLY A 159 -14.37 -4.18 11.74
CA GLY A 159 -15.04 -3.09 12.47
C GLY A 159 -15.42 -1.87 11.61
N ILE A 160 -15.64 -2.10 10.31
CA ILE A 160 -15.98 -1.05 9.33
C ILE A 160 -17.43 -1.25 8.86
N ASP A 161 -18.33 -0.44 9.42
CA ASP A 161 -19.77 -0.55 9.18
C ASP A 161 -20.33 0.58 8.30
N THR A 162 -19.57 1.65 8.11
CA THR A 162 -20.06 2.89 7.49
C THR A 162 -19.32 3.22 6.20
N PHE A 163 -20.05 3.17 5.07
CA PHE A 163 -19.52 3.43 3.73
C PHE A 163 -20.01 4.77 3.18
N GLN A 164 -19.89 5.82 3.99
CA GLN A 164 -20.24 7.20 3.63
C GLN A 164 -19.38 8.17 4.44
N PHE A 165 -19.14 9.37 3.91
CA PHE A 165 -18.42 10.38 4.69
C PHE A 165 -19.27 10.91 5.86
N ARG A 166 -18.64 11.14 7.02
CA ARG A 166 -19.29 11.88 8.11
C ARG A 166 -19.55 13.33 7.68
N TRP A 167 -20.77 13.81 7.95
CA TRP A 167 -21.22 15.17 7.67
C TRP A 167 -20.26 16.27 8.14
N ARG A 168 -19.68 16.14 9.35
CA ARG A 168 -18.67 17.08 9.88
C ARG A 168 -17.45 17.25 8.98
N TYR A 169 -17.01 16.18 8.31
CA TYR A 169 -15.89 16.24 7.38
C TYR A 169 -16.30 16.87 6.05
N LEU A 170 -17.49 16.57 5.55
CA LEU A 170 -18.05 17.21 4.34
C LEU A 170 -18.20 18.73 4.52
N ILE A 171 -18.75 19.19 5.65
CA ILE A 171 -18.87 20.63 5.96
C ILE A 171 -17.49 21.30 5.96
N ARG A 172 -16.51 20.68 6.61
CA ARG A 172 -15.14 21.22 6.66
C ARG A 172 -14.50 21.30 5.26
N HIS A 173 -14.67 20.27 4.44
CA HIS A 173 -14.20 20.28 3.05
C HIS A 173 -14.88 21.36 2.23
N LEU A 174 -16.20 21.54 2.42
CA LEU A 174 -16.97 22.58 1.77
C LEU A 174 -16.45 23.99 2.15
N ILE A 175 -16.22 24.25 3.43
CA ILE A 175 -15.63 25.52 3.91
C ILE A 175 -14.26 25.76 3.27
N TYR A 176 -13.38 24.75 3.28
CA TYR A 176 -12.05 24.85 2.66
C TYR A 176 -12.15 25.17 1.16
N LEU A 177 -13.05 24.49 0.44
CA LEU A 177 -13.27 24.69 -0.99
C LEU A 177 -13.80 26.10 -1.30
N VAL A 178 -14.74 26.62 -0.50
CA VAL A 178 -15.27 27.98 -0.64
C VAL A 178 -14.19 29.03 -0.39
N ILE A 179 -13.39 28.88 0.67
CA ILE A 179 -12.26 29.79 0.94
C ILE A 179 -11.24 29.73 -0.20
N SER A 180 -10.92 28.52 -0.69
CA SER A 180 -9.97 28.34 -1.80
C SER A 180 -10.49 28.92 -3.11
N PHE A 181 -11.80 28.84 -3.36
CA PHE A 181 -12.48 29.42 -4.52
C PHE A 181 -12.30 30.95 -4.58
N CYS A 182 -12.30 31.64 -3.43
CA CYS A 182 -12.04 33.08 -3.38
C CYS A 182 -10.58 33.44 -3.71
N ARG A 183 -9.63 32.52 -3.55
CA ARG A 183 -8.18 32.76 -3.65
C ARG A 183 -7.54 32.33 -4.98
N LYS A 184 -8.15 31.40 -5.73
CA LYS A 184 -7.52 30.81 -6.94
C LYS A 184 -8.02 31.43 -8.24
N LYS A 185 -7.09 31.61 -9.19
CA LYS A 185 -7.32 32.19 -10.54
C LYS A 185 -8.17 31.27 -11.44
N HIS A 186 -8.01 29.94 -11.31
CA HIS A 186 -8.83 28.94 -12.00
C HIS A 186 -9.81 28.29 -11.02
N LYS A 187 -11.11 28.51 -11.23
CA LYS A 187 -12.19 28.15 -10.29
C LYS A 187 -13.04 26.93 -10.69
N LYS A 188 -12.88 26.42 -11.93
CA LYS A 188 -13.72 25.34 -12.49
C LYS A 188 -13.67 24.06 -11.64
N TYR A 189 -12.48 23.67 -11.19
CA TYR A 189 -12.30 22.50 -10.31
C TYR A 189 -13.01 22.68 -8.96
N GLN A 190 -12.89 23.86 -8.36
CA GLN A 190 -13.48 24.20 -7.07
C GLN A 190 -15.00 24.21 -7.16
N ILE A 191 -15.58 24.79 -8.22
CA ILE A 191 -17.04 24.74 -8.45
C ILE A 191 -17.53 23.30 -8.52
N LYS A 192 -16.86 22.45 -9.33
CA LYS A 192 -17.20 21.03 -9.46
C LYS A 192 -17.14 20.33 -8.09
N MET A 193 -16.11 20.60 -7.30
CA MET A 193 -15.92 19.99 -5.98
C MET A 193 -16.87 20.53 -4.92
N ILE A 194 -17.22 21.82 -4.95
CA ILE A 194 -18.22 22.44 -4.06
C ILE A 194 -19.57 21.79 -4.34
N TYR A 195 -20.00 21.77 -5.61
CA TYR A 195 -21.25 21.13 -6.02
C TYR A 195 -21.29 19.67 -5.55
N ARG A 196 -20.23 18.90 -5.83
CA ARG A 196 -20.14 17.50 -5.43
C ARG A 196 -20.23 17.31 -3.91
N THR A 197 -19.44 18.06 -3.14
CA THR A 197 -19.41 17.96 -1.68
C THR A 197 -20.77 18.35 -1.08
N PHE A 198 -21.41 19.38 -1.65
CA PHE A 198 -22.74 19.83 -1.26
C PHE A 198 -23.81 18.78 -1.58
N THR A 199 -23.80 18.19 -2.77
CA THR A 199 -24.71 17.09 -3.15
C THR A 199 -24.53 15.89 -2.24
N MET A 200 -23.29 15.51 -1.90
CA MET A 200 -23.01 14.42 -0.98
C MET A 200 -23.53 14.71 0.44
N LEU A 201 -23.40 15.95 0.89
CA LEU A 201 -23.91 16.39 2.19
C LEU A 201 -25.45 16.35 2.25
N LEU A 202 -26.11 16.90 1.23
CA LEU A 202 -27.58 16.94 1.16
C LEU A 202 -28.21 15.56 0.99
N LEU A 203 -27.69 14.76 0.06
CA LEU A 203 -28.26 13.45 -0.29
C LEU A 203 -27.75 12.31 0.60
N ARG A 204 -26.85 12.60 1.55
CA ARG A 204 -26.16 11.59 2.38
C ARG A 204 -25.62 10.42 1.53
N LYS A 205 -24.97 10.77 0.42
CA LYS A 205 -24.54 9.80 -0.60
C LYS A 205 -23.56 8.78 0.01
N LYS A 206 -23.84 7.49 -0.17
CA LYS A 206 -22.89 6.40 0.09
C LYS A 206 -21.75 6.40 -0.94
N PHE A 207 -20.67 5.73 -0.60
CA PHE A 207 -19.62 5.40 -1.58
C PHE A 207 -20.21 4.51 -2.67
N ASP A 208 -19.71 4.64 -3.89
CA ASP A 208 -20.15 3.81 -5.01
C ASP A 208 -19.72 2.33 -4.82
N TYR A 209 -18.71 2.07 -3.96
CA TYR A 209 -18.27 0.75 -3.53
C TYR A 209 -17.71 0.82 -2.10
N PRO A 210 -17.75 -0.25 -1.29
CA PRO A 210 -17.08 -0.28 0.02
C PRO A 210 -15.57 -0.18 -0.18
N ILE A 211 -14.94 0.81 0.46
CA ILE A 211 -13.50 1.08 0.33
C ILE A 211 -12.94 1.41 1.71
N VAL A 212 -11.73 0.96 1.97
CA VAL A 212 -10.96 1.21 3.21
C VAL A 212 -9.66 1.95 2.91
N TRP A 213 -9.00 2.48 3.94
CA TRP A 213 -7.69 3.14 3.82
C TRP A 213 -6.64 2.38 4.64
N GLY A 214 -5.42 2.27 4.13
CA GLY A 214 -4.33 1.58 4.78
C GLY A 214 -2.95 1.92 4.23
N GLY A 215 -1.93 1.77 5.06
CA GLY A 215 -0.52 1.83 4.62
C GLY A 215 -0.19 0.60 3.79
N SER A 216 0.46 0.80 2.64
CA SER A 216 0.63 -0.24 1.62
C SER A 216 2.10 -0.51 1.25
N ASP A 217 3.02 0.02 2.05
CA ASP A 217 4.47 -0.05 1.79
C ASP A 217 5.11 -1.38 2.26
N CYS A 218 4.38 -2.16 3.05
CA CYS A 218 4.81 -3.46 3.57
C CYS A 218 3.64 -4.43 3.62
N LEU A 219 3.76 -5.58 2.95
CA LEU A 219 2.76 -6.66 2.93
C LEU A 219 3.42 -8.02 3.04
N LEU A 220 2.80 -8.95 3.76
CA LEU A 220 3.15 -10.38 3.70
C LEU A 220 1.90 -11.15 3.29
N LEU A 221 1.97 -11.86 2.17
CA LEU A 221 0.82 -12.46 1.51
C LEU A 221 1.04 -13.96 1.32
N THR A 222 0.01 -14.76 1.58
CA THR A 222 0.04 -16.19 1.27
C THR A 222 -0.15 -16.41 -0.23
N LYS A 223 0.50 -17.45 -0.79
CA LYS A 223 0.34 -17.78 -2.22
C LYS A 223 -1.11 -18.01 -2.62
N GLN A 224 -1.92 -18.60 -1.74
CA GLN A 224 -3.31 -18.94 -2.03
C GLN A 224 -4.15 -17.71 -2.43
N ILE A 225 -3.89 -16.55 -1.84
CA ILE A 225 -4.70 -15.35 -2.10
C ILE A 225 -4.21 -14.56 -3.32
N MET A 226 -2.96 -14.77 -3.75
CA MET A 226 -2.30 -13.92 -4.75
C MET A 226 -3.06 -13.79 -6.07
N PRO A 227 -3.63 -14.86 -6.68
CA PRO A 227 -4.40 -14.73 -7.92
C PRO A 227 -5.57 -13.76 -7.79
N LYS A 228 -6.35 -13.91 -6.70
CA LYS A 228 -7.54 -13.10 -6.44
C LYS A 228 -7.17 -11.67 -6.04
N PHE A 229 -6.18 -11.53 -5.16
CA PHE A 229 -5.62 -10.24 -4.75
C PHE A 229 -5.12 -9.45 -5.96
N CYS A 230 -4.29 -10.04 -6.81
CA CYS A 230 -3.74 -9.38 -8.00
C CYS A 230 -4.82 -9.02 -9.02
N THR A 231 -5.85 -9.86 -9.18
CA THR A 231 -7.01 -9.54 -10.02
C THR A 231 -7.72 -8.27 -9.52
N TYR A 232 -7.94 -8.16 -8.21
CA TYR A 232 -8.55 -6.97 -7.61
C TYR A 232 -7.64 -5.74 -7.67
N CYS A 233 -6.33 -5.91 -7.47
CA CYS A 233 -5.35 -4.85 -7.66
C CYS A 233 -5.38 -4.29 -9.10
N GLY A 234 -5.40 -5.17 -10.12
CA GLY A 234 -5.55 -4.77 -11.52
C GLY A 234 -6.88 -4.07 -11.81
N ALA A 235 -7.98 -4.60 -11.26
CA ALA A 235 -9.30 -3.96 -11.35
C ALA A 235 -9.27 -2.53 -10.77
N PHE A 236 -8.78 -2.35 -9.55
CA PHE A 236 -8.70 -1.02 -8.92
C PHE A 236 -7.72 -0.08 -9.60
N ALA A 237 -6.62 -0.58 -10.18
CA ALA A 237 -5.73 0.23 -11.01
C ALA A 237 -6.45 0.77 -12.25
N SER A 238 -7.18 -0.08 -12.99
CA SER A 238 -7.91 0.33 -14.20
C SER A 238 -8.98 1.40 -13.92
N SER A 239 -9.55 1.41 -12.72
CA SER A 239 -10.49 2.44 -12.26
C SER A 239 -9.83 3.66 -11.62
N GLU A 240 -8.50 3.76 -11.64
CA GLU A 240 -7.68 4.85 -11.07
C GLU A 240 -7.87 5.03 -9.55
N LEU A 241 -8.24 3.98 -8.82
CA LEU A 241 -8.31 4.05 -7.36
C LEU A 241 -6.90 4.20 -6.80
N PHE A 242 -6.72 5.19 -5.93
CA PHE A 242 -5.42 5.47 -5.31
C PHE A 242 -4.95 4.28 -4.45
N VAL A 243 -3.66 4.00 -4.49
CA VAL A 243 -3.06 2.79 -3.93
C VAL A 243 -3.39 2.53 -2.47
N GLU A 244 -3.34 3.55 -1.61
CA GLU A 244 -3.65 3.40 -0.18
C GLU A 244 -5.14 3.05 0.07
N PHE A 245 -5.99 3.09 -0.96
CA PHE A 245 -7.34 2.55 -0.91
C PHE A 245 -7.45 1.21 -1.62
N ALA A 246 -6.79 1.07 -2.76
CA ALA A 246 -6.88 -0.11 -3.62
C ALA A 246 -6.29 -1.36 -2.96
N ILE A 247 -5.06 -1.29 -2.46
CA ILE A 247 -4.35 -2.43 -1.84
C ILE A 247 -5.08 -2.95 -0.60
N PRO A 248 -5.40 -2.13 0.43
CA PRO A 248 -6.09 -2.64 1.61
C PRO A 248 -7.47 -3.19 1.27
N THR A 249 -8.19 -2.55 0.34
CA THR A 249 -9.50 -3.04 -0.12
C THR A 249 -9.35 -4.38 -0.83
N ALA A 250 -8.42 -4.51 -1.79
CA ALA A 250 -8.15 -5.77 -2.48
C ALA A 250 -7.80 -6.89 -1.50
N LEU A 251 -6.95 -6.61 -0.51
CA LEU A 251 -6.51 -7.59 0.47
C LEU A 251 -7.65 -8.09 1.36
N ILE A 252 -8.50 -7.19 1.89
CA ILE A 252 -9.69 -7.59 2.66
C ILE A 252 -10.63 -8.47 1.82
N LEU A 253 -10.76 -8.18 0.53
CA LEU A 253 -11.64 -8.94 -0.35
C LEU A 253 -11.07 -10.32 -0.72
N SER A 254 -9.74 -10.49 -0.72
CA SER A 254 -9.07 -11.73 -1.11
C SER A 254 -8.70 -12.64 0.07
N ALA A 255 -8.29 -12.07 1.20
CA ALA A 255 -7.79 -12.81 2.36
C ALA A 255 -8.89 -13.17 3.36
N ASP A 256 -8.65 -14.24 4.12
CA ASP A 256 -9.53 -14.65 5.22
C ASP A 256 -9.18 -13.91 6.52
N LYS A 257 -7.88 -13.74 6.79
CA LYS A 257 -7.38 -13.04 7.97
C LYS A 257 -6.18 -12.15 7.63
N ILE A 258 -6.23 -10.93 8.12
CA ILE A 258 -5.16 -9.92 7.97
C ILE A 258 -4.77 -9.44 9.37
N VAL A 259 -3.47 -9.51 9.66
CA VAL A 259 -2.83 -8.95 10.83
C VAL A 259 -2.32 -7.55 10.51
N THR A 260 -2.47 -6.62 11.44
CA THR A 260 -1.96 -5.24 11.31
C THR A 260 -0.92 -4.90 12.36
N ASN A 261 -0.27 -3.73 12.24
CA ASN A 261 0.70 -3.26 13.26
C ASN A 261 0.14 -3.26 14.69
N ARG A 262 -1.17 -3.11 14.85
CA ARG A 262 -1.83 -3.11 16.17
C ARG A 262 -1.81 -4.47 16.85
N GLU A 263 -1.59 -5.53 16.08
CA GLU A 263 -1.62 -6.92 16.53
C GLU A 263 -0.22 -7.54 16.57
N LEU A 264 0.80 -6.84 16.05
CA LEU A 264 2.19 -7.27 16.14
C LEU A 264 2.72 -7.11 17.56
N LYS A 265 3.68 -7.96 17.93
CA LYS A 265 4.48 -7.83 19.15
C LYS A 265 5.62 -6.81 19.01
N LEU A 266 5.85 -6.33 17.78
CA LEU A 266 6.95 -5.46 17.40
C LEU A 266 6.45 -4.05 17.11
N ASP A 267 7.29 -3.07 17.41
CA ASP A 267 7.09 -1.69 16.99
C ASP A 267 7.33 -1.53 15.48
N CYS A 268 6.74 -0.49 14.90
CA CYS A 268 6.94 -0.13 13.50
C CYS A 268 7.05 1.38 13.37
N ILE A 269 8.10 1.89 12.73
CA ILE A 269 8.15 3.30 12.30
C ILE A 269 7.71 3.34 10.84
N SER A 270 6.41 3.47 10.61
CA SER A 270 5.87 3.50 9.25
C SER A 270 6.04 4.84 8.54
N GLN A 271 6.30 5.93 9.29
CA GLN A 271 6.56 7.25 8.74
C GLN A 271 7.51 8.01 9.66
N LEU A 272 8.74 8.29 9.22
CA LEU A 272 9.76 8.92 10.07
C LEU A 272 9.32 10.24 10.70
N TYR A 273 8.47 11.06 10.06
CA TYR A 273 7.99 12.31 10.67
C TYR A 273 7.11 12.10 11.92
N THR A 274 6.61 10.88 12.15
CA THR A 274 5.90 10.53 13.39
C THR A 274 6.84 10.42 14.58
N VAL A 275 8.14 10.28 14.30
CA VAL A 275 9.24 10.54 15.23
C VAL A 275 9.92 11.86 14.85
N ASP A 276 10.85 12.33 15.67
CA ASP A 276 11.71 13.44 15.26
C ASP A 276 12.68 12.93 14.18
N GLU A 277 12.26 13.02 12.91
CA GLU A 277 13.01 12.54 11.74
C GLU A 277 14.43 13.09 11.72
N LYS A 278 14.60 14.37 12.02
CA LYS A 278 15.92 15.01 12.01
C LYS A 278 16.81 14.41 13.11
N ALA A 279 16.31 14.34 14.34
CA ALA A 279 17.06 13.75 15.44
C ALA A 279 17.35 12.26 15.19
N PHE A 280 16.40 11.52 14.59
CA PHE A 280 16.58 10.12 14.22
C PHE A 280 17.71 9.96 13.19
N CYS A 281 17.69 10.71 12.09
CA CYS A 281 18.74 10.64 11.08
C CYS A 281 20.11 11.08 11.61
N GLU A 282 20.15 12.14 12.43
CA GLU A 282 21.37 12.63 13.07
C GLU A 282 21.98 11.63 14.06
N LYS A 283 21.15 10.88 14.81
CA LYS A 283 21.60 9.80 15.70
C LYS A 283 22.48 8.78 14.98
N TYR A 284 22.13 8.44 13.75
CA TYR A 284 22.87 7.48 12.92
C TYR A 284 23.83 8.16 11.92
N LYS A 285 23.98 9.49 12.01
CA LYS A 285 24.84 10.31 11.14
C LYS A 285 24.56 10.14 9.64
N TYR A 286 23.31 9.82 9.28
CA TYR A 286 22.94 9.49 7.90
C TYR A 286 23.81 8.36 7.30
N GLN A 287 24.21 7.38 8.12
CA GLN A 287 24.97 6.21 7.66
C GLN A 287 24.15 4.95 7.87
N LEU A 288 23.96 4.20 6.78
CA LEU A 288 23.13 2.99 6.82
C LEU A 288 23.77 1.90 7.69
N SER A 289 25.10 1.75 7.62
CA SER A 289 25.85 0.81 8.46
C SER A 289 25.58 1.04 9.95
N HIS A 290 25.64 2.29 10.42
CA HIS A 290 25.35 2.61 11.82
C HIS A 290 23.92 2.24 12.23
N LEU A 291 22.94 2.43 11.34
CA LEU A 291 21.56 2.01 11.60
C LEU A 291 21.45 0.49 11.72
N LEU A 292 22.12 -0.27 10.87
CA LEU A 292 22.09 -1.73 10.88
C LEU A 292 22.79 -2.30 12.12
N GLU A 293 23.97 -1.77 12.48
CA GLU A 293 24.74 -2.18 13.66
C GLU A 293 24.03 -1.93 14.99
N SER A 294 23.19 -0.89 15.03
CA SER A 294 22.44 -0.48 16.23
C SER A 294 20.94 -0.39 15.97
N TYR A 295 20.44 -1.36 15.20
CA TYR A 295 19.04 -1.46 14.84
C TYR A 295 18.19 -1.77 16.08
N PRO A 296 17.06 -1.09 16.33
CA PRO A 296 16.25 -1.37 17.51
C PRO A 296 15.68 -2.80 17.49
N PRO A 297 15.96 -3.64 18.51
CA PRO A 297 15.68 -5.08 18.44
C PRO A 297 14.18 -5.42 18.35
N ASN A 298 13.32 -4.62 18.98
CA ASN A 298 11.86 -4.83 18.98
C ASN A 298 11.14 -4.12 17.82
N MET A 299 11.86 -3.69 16.78
CA MET A 299 11.29 -2.99 15.64
C MET A 299 11.17 -3.94 14.45
N PHE A 300 10.00 -4.00 13.81
CA PHE A 300 9.83 -4.77 12.58
C PHE A 300 10.50 -4.06 11.39
N PHE A 301 10.20 -2.78 11.19
CA PHE A 301 10.76 -1.99 10.11
C PHE A 301 10.78 -0.49 10.42
N ILE A 302 11.57 0.24 9.61
CA ILE A 302 11.67 1.70 9.64
C ILE A 302 11.50 2.23 8.22
N HIS A 303 10.61 3.21 8.06
CA HIS A 303 10.26 3.84 6.79
C HIS A 303 9.89 5.34 6.97
N PRO A 304 10.29 6.21 6.04
CA PRO A 304 11.21 5.96 4.92
C PRO A 304 12.68 6.19 5.29
N ILE A 305 13.60 5.38 4.76
CA ILE A 305 15.05 5.57 4.78
C ILE A 305 15.51 5.75 3.35
N LYS A 306 15.68 7.01 2.93
CA LYS A 306 16.08 7.34 1.57
C LYS A 306 17.55 7.00 1.36
N LEU A 307 17.83 5.88 0.68
CA LEU A 307 19.19 5.42 0.42
C LEU A 307 20.07 6.50 -0.23
N SER A 308 19.53 7.39 -1.07
CA SER A 308 20.29 8.51 -1.65
C SER A 308 20.87 9.49 -0.62
N GLN A 309 20.32 9.54 0.59
CA GLN A 309 20.76 10.41 1.69
C GLN A 309 21.57 9.66 2.75
N TRP A 310 21.35 8.35 2.88
CA TRP A 310 22.03 7.49 3.83
C TRP A 310 23.22 6.83 3.14
N ILE A 311 24.44 7.30 3.38
CA ILE A 311 25.66 6.84 2.68
C ILE A 311 26.28 5.65 3.38
#